data_AF-A0A958T0U3-F1
#
_entry.id   AF-A0A958T0U3-F1
#
_cell.length_a   1.000
_cell.length_b   1.000
_cell.length_c   1.000
_cell.angle_alpha   90.00
_cell.angle_beta   90.00
_cell.angle_gamma   90.00
#
_symmetry.space_group_name_H-M   'P 1'
#
loop_
_entity.id
_entity.type
_entity.pdbx_description
1 polymer ?
#
loop_
_entity_poly.entity_id
_entity_poly.type
_entity_poly.pdbx_seq_one_letter_code
_entity_poly.pdbx_strand_id
1 'polypeptide(L)'
;DAKPGERILLDDGKLIFEVVSTDKKAKVKARVIQGGPLKSKKGVNLPNTKISQPALTEKDIEDAIFAIGLRVDWIALSFVRHPE
;
A
#
# COMPACT_ATOMS: atom_id res chain seq x y z
N ASP A 1 10.67 -2.62 0.73
CA ASP A 1 10.21 -1.61 1.71
C ASP A 1 10.08 -2.16 3.12
N ALA A 2 9.31 -3.23 3.34
CA ALA A 2 9.13 -3.82 4.68
C ALA A 2 10.46 -4.19 5.36
N LYS A 3 10.63 -3.81 6.64
CA LYS A 3 11.80 -4.10 7.47
C LYS A 3 11.43 -5.01 8.65
N PRO A 4 12.36 -5.84 9.16
CA PRO A 4 12.15 -6.61 10.38
C PRO A 4 11.64 -5.74 11.54
N GLY A 5 10.64 -6.24 12.27
CA GLY A 5 9.98 -5.54 13.37
C GLY A 5 8.81 -4.62 12.97
N GLU A 6 8.64 -4.32 11.67
CA GLU A 6 7.50 -3.53 11.20
C GLU A 6 6.20 -4.35 11.17
N ARG A 7 5.06 -3.65 11.27
CA ARG A 7 3.73 -4.26 11.17
C ARG A 7 3.21 -4.21 9.75
N ILE A 8 2.63 -5.32 9.30
CA ILE A 8 1.85 -5.44 8.08
C ILE A 8 0.39 -5.60 8.48
N LEU A 9 -0.46 -4.71 7.99
CA LEU A 9 -1.91 -4.75 8.20
C LEU A 9 -2.59 -5.29 6.94
N LEU A 10 -3.52 -6.22 7.11
CA LEU A 10 -4.36 -6.73 6.02
C LEU A 10 -5.84 -6.62 6.37
N ASP A 11 -6.67 -6.47 5.33
CA ASP A 11 -8.14 -6.34 5.44
C ASP A 11 -8.53 -5.26 6.47
N ASP A 12 -8.11 -4.02 6.20
CA ASP A 12 -8.36 -2.84 7.05
C ASP A 12 -7.86 -2.99 8.49
N GLY A 13 -6.80 -3.76 8.70
CA GLY A 13 -6.19 -4.00 10.01
C GLY A 13 -6.85 -5.11 10.83
N LYS A 14 -7.82 -5.85 10.27
CA LYS A 14 -8.38 -7.05 10.91
C LYS A 14 -7.34 -8.15 11.09
N LEU A 15 -6.37 -8.21 10.19
CA LEU A 15 -5.24 -9.13 10.25
C LEU A 15 -3.97 -8.32 10.45
N ILE A 16 -3.13 -8.75 11.40
CA ILE A 16 -1.90 -8.06 11.76
C ILE A 16 -0.76 -9.08 11.74
N PHE A 17 0.31 -8.73 11.04
CA PHE A 17 1.52 -9.53 10.98
C PHE A 17 2.73 -8.65 11.35
N GLU A 18 3.76 -9.28 11.91
CA GLU A 18 5.05 -8.65 12.20
C GLU A 18 6.09 -9.23 11.25
N VAL A 19 6.88 -8.37 10.61
CA VAL A 19 7.96 -8.80 9.72
C VAL A 19 9.07 -9.43 10.56
N VAL A 20 9.38 -10.70 10.30
CA VAL A 20 10.50 -11.42 10.92
C VAL A 20 11.78 -11.23 10.11
N SER A 21 11.68 -11.39 8.79
CA SER A 21 12.81 -11.20 7.87
C SER A 21 12.33 -10.91 6.45
N THR A 22 13.22 -10.36 5.63
CA THR A 22 12.97 -10.05 4.21
C THR A 22 14.22 -10.33 3.40
N ASP A 23 14.06 -10.88 2.20
CA ASP A 23 15.14 -11.02 1.22
C ASP A 23 15.46 -9.70 0.47
N LYS A 24 14.70 -8.63 0.77
CA LYS A 24 14.73 -7.33 0.10
C LYS A 24 14.53 -7.40 -1.42
N LYS A 25 13.93 -8.49 -1.91
CA LYS A 25 13.67 -8.72 -3.34
C LYS A 25 12.22 -9.08 -3.58
N ALA A 26 11.78 -10.25 -3.12
CA ALA A 26 10.48 -10.81 -3.47
C ALA A 26 9.73 -11.45 -2.29
N LYS A 27 10.41 -11.81 -1.20
CA LYS A 27 9.83 -12.60 -0.12
C LYS A 27 10.03 -11.94 1.24
N VAL A 28 8.93 -11.89 1.98
CA VAL A 28 8.89 -11.44 3.38
C VAL A 28 8.39 -12.60 4.23
N LYS A 29 9.13 -12.94 5.27
CA LYS A 29 8.68 -13.87 6.31
C LYS A 29 8.05 -13.04 7.42
N ALA A 30 6.80 -13.32 7.75
CA ALA A 30 6.06 -12.62 8.79
C ALA A 30 5.49 -13.59 9.82
N ARG A 31 5.33 -13.10 11.05
CA ARG A 31 4.67 -13.79 12.16
C ARG A 31 3.25 -13.24 12.29
N VAL A 32 2.27 -14.12 12.46
CA VAL A 32 0.89 -13.72 12.74
C VAL A 32 0.81 -13.16 14.15
N ILE A 33 0.36 -11.90 14.28
CA ILE A 33 0.07 -11.26 15.57
C ILE A 33 -1.43 -11.34 15.84
N GLN A 34 -2.24 -11.03 14.83
CA GLN A 34 -3.69 -11.17 14.85
C GLN A 34 -4.14 -11.89 13.59
N GLY A 35 -4.65 -13.11 13.77
CA GLY A 35 -5.11 -13.97 12.70
C GLY A 35 -6.62 -13.85 12.42
N GLY A 36 -7.07 -14.56 11.40
CA GLY A 36 -8.46 -14.56 10.96
C GLY A 36 -8.58 -15.02 9.50
N PRO A 37 -9.79 -15.08 8.95
CA PRO A 37 -10.01 -15.49 7.57
C PRO A 37 -9.43 -14.46 6.59
N LEU A 38 -8.44 -14.88 5.79
CA LEU A 38 -7.91 -14.07 4.69
C LEU A 38 -8.71 -14.34 3.42
N LYS A 39 -9.29 -13.28 2.85
CA LYS A 39 -10.01 -13.32 1.58
C LYS A 39 -9.13 -12.84 0.43
N SER A 40 -9.53 -13.12 -0.81
CA SER A 40 -8.81 -12.66 -2.00
C SER A 40 -8.92 -11.14 -2.20
N LYS A 41 -7.92 -10.55 -2.88
CA LYS A 41 -7.83 -9.12 -3.23
C LYS A 41 -7.95 -8.17 -2.03
N LYS A 42 -7.47 -8.57 -0.85
CA LYS A 42 -7.42 -7.69 0.31
C LYS A 42 -6.21 -6.77 0.25
N GLY A 43 -6.46 -5.50 0.58
CA GLY A 43 -5.42 -4.48 0.66
C GLY A 43 -4.39 -4.83 1.72
N VAL A 44 -3.16 -4.42 1.46
CA VAL A 44 -2.04 -4.49 2.39
C VAL A 44 -1.68 -3.05 2.75
N ASN A 45 -1.53 -2.78 4.04
CA ASN A 45 -1.10 -1.48 4.53
C ASN A 45 0.16 -1.63 5.41
N LEU A 46 1.09 -0.70 5.24
CA LEU A 46 2.40 -0.67 5.89
C LEU A 46 2.56 0.68 6.61
N PRO A 47 1.96 0.85 7.80
CA PRO A 47 1.83 2.17 8.44
C PRO A 47 3.16 2.81 8.82
N ASN A 48 4.16 1.99 9.13
CA ASN A 48 5.47 2.45 9.63
C ASN A 48 6.58 2.34 8.59
N THR A 49 6.23 2.07 7.33
CA THR A 49 7.21 1.83 6.27
C THR A 49 7.20 2.99 5.29
N LYS A 50 8.39 3.50 4.97
CA LYS A 50 8.56 4.43 3.85
C LYS A 50 8.43 3.63 2.55
N ILE A 51 7.26 3.73 1.91
CA ILE A 51 6.99 3.09 0.62
C ILE A 51 7.78 3.80 -0.48
N SER A 52 8.44 3.02 -1.33
CA SER A 52 9.28 3.49 -2.44
C SER A 52 8.49 3.79 -3.71
N GLN A 53 7.31 3.18 -3.89
CA GLN A 53 6.46 3.44 -5.04
C GLN A 53 6.10 4.93 -5.14
N PRO A 54 6.00 5.49 -6.35
CA PRO A 54 5.56 6.85 -6.57
C PRO A 54 4.11 7.06 -6.09
N ALA A 55 3.70 8.31 -5.91
CA ALA A 55 2.32 8.64 -5.51
C ALA A 55 1.31 8.42 -6.66
N LEU A 56 1.77 8.53 -7.90
CA LEU A 56 1.02 8.25 -9.12
C LEU A 56 1.68 7.11 -9.87
N THR A 57 0.88 6.12 -10.25
CA THR A 57 1.29 5.09 -11.21
C THR A 57 1.10 5.60 -12.64
N GLU A 58 1.67 4.92 -13.63
CA GLU A 58 1.44 5.21 -15.06
C GLU A 58 -0.07 5.24 -15.39
N LYS A 59 -0.81 4.28 -14.84
CA LYS A 59 -2.27 4.21 -14.97
C LYS A 59 -2.97 5.43 -14.35
N ASP A 60 -2.55 5.89 -13.17
CA ASP A 60 -3.16 7.08 -12.54
C ASP A 60 -2.95 8.34 -13.39
N ILE A 61 -1.80 8.44 -14.07
CA ILE A 61 -1.52 9.54 -15.01
C ILE A 61 -2.45 9.46 -16.23
N GLU A 62 -2.61 8.28 -16.82
CA GLU A 62 -3.55 8.06 -17.93
C GLU A 62 -4.99 8.40 -17.55
N ASP A 63 -5.44 7.95 -16.36
CA ASP A 63 -6.76 8.25 -15.81
C ASP A 63 -6.95 9.75 -15.59
N ALA A 64 -5.93 10.45 -15.08
CA ALA A 64 -5.98 11.89 -14.88
C ALA A 64 -6.10 12.65 -16.20
N ILE A 65 -5.34 12.28 -17.23
CA ILE A 65 -5.43 12.87 -18.57
C ILE A 65 -6.84 12.66 -19.16
N PHE A 66 -7.38 11.45 -19.01
CA PHE A 66 -8.74 11.13 -19.43
C PHE A 66 -9.79 11.98 -18.69
N ALA A 67 -9.67 12.11 -17.37
CA ALA A 67 -10.59 12.90 -16.55
C ALA A 67 -10.55 14.40 -16.89
N ILE A 68 -9.36 14.95 -17.20
CA ILE A 68 -9.21 16.32 -17.70
C ILE A 68 -9.97 16.51 -19.01
N GLY A 69 -9.92 15.52 -19.93
CA GLY A 69 -10.71 15.52 -21.15
C GLY A 69 -12.22 15.57 -20.91
N LEU A 70 -12.69 15.01 -19.79
CA LEU A 70 -14.09 15.06 -19.35
C LEU A 70 -14.45 16.35 -18.60
N ARG A 71 -13.48 17.26 -18.36
CA ARG A 71 -13.67 18.51 -17.61
C ARG A 71 -14.20 18.29 -16.19
N VAL A 72 -13.65 17.31 -15.49
CA VAL A 72 -13.95 17.12 -14.05
C VAL A 72 -13.53 18.36 -13.26
N ASP A 73 -14.31 18.73 -12.26
CA ASP A 73 -14.00 19.91 -11.46
C ASP A 73 -12.83 19.65 -10.48
N TRP A 74 -12.74 18.44 -9.93
CA TRP A 74 -11.81 18.08 -8.85
C TRP A 74 -11.26 16.67 -9.05
N ILE A 75 -10.00 16.46 -8.66
CA ILE A 75 -9.35 15.14 -8.59
C ILE A 75 -8.92 14.89 -7.15
N ALA A 76 -9.39 13.81 -6.54
CA ALA A 76 -8.98 13.40 -5.20
C ALA A 76 -7.76 12.48 -5.28
N LEU A 77 -6.58 13.02 -4.97
CA LEU A 77 -5.34 12.25 -4.98
C LEU A 77 -5.21 11.41 -3.71
N SER A 78 -5.15 10.08 -3.88
CA SER A 78 -4.95 9.14 -2.77
C SER A 78 -3.47 8.96 -2.45
N PHE A 79 -3.16 8.61 -1.19
CA PHE A 79 -1.80 8.26 -0.73
C PHE A 79 -0.71 9.34 -0.92
N VAL A 80 -1.11 10.63 -0.85
CA VAL A 80 -0.19 11.77 -0.82
C VAL A 80 0.69 11.68 0.42
N ARG A 81 2.01 11.66 0.21
CA ARG A 81 3.02 11.52 1.29
C ARG A 81 3.83 12.78 1.51
N HIS A 82 4.05 13.56 0.45
CA HIS A 82 4.87 14.77 0.45
C HIS A 82 4.16 15.85 -0.39
N PRO A 83 4.42 17.14 -0.11
CA PRO A 83 3.85 18.26 -0.86
C PRO A 83 4.52 18.48 -2.23
N GLU A 84 5.71 17.91 -2.42
CA GLU A 84 6.49 17.92 -3.66
C GLU A 84 6.08 16.76 -4.57
#